data_AF-A0ABD1Q7U1-F1
#
_entry.id   AF-A0ABD1Q7U1-F1
#
_cell.length_a   1.000
_cell.length_b   1.000
_cell.length_c   1.000
_cell.angle_alpha   90.00
_cell.angle_beta   90.00
_cell.angle_gamma   90.00
#
_symmetry.space_group_name_H-M   'P 1'
#
loop_
_entity.id
_entity.type
_entity.pdbx_description
1 polymer ?
#
loop_
_entity_poly.entity_id
_entity_poly.type
_entity_poly.pdbx_seq_one_letter_code
_entity_poly.pdbx_strand_id
1 'polypeptide(L)'
;MSNLVTPVSSSSSSSSSTATDSTTKGQEHHRHKTAEHHHHNHQSLLPGLPHHIAQLCLFRVHPSILYSVCHSWRRLIYSPSFPPFLSIYTLLISTQNQANSIQFFSFDPISNKWCSFPPPPPDPPLRFLFRHRSFISRKLPIQSVSVSGNLVLLAATADEFLPALSRPLIFNPLCQKWTYGPPLITPRRWCAAGAYGDVVYVASGIGSHYNTEVARSVEKWELKTNSSHLNHPKNDWRWERMGGLKHGNFSRDAIDAIGWRGKLCMVNVKGDVAKEGAVYDVQTDAWEEMPVGMLLGWRGPAAAMEDDTIYMVDESKGALKKYDPGRDMWVAVLESEVLKGAQQMAAGGGRVCVVRDDGVGIVVVDVVAPLHRFWIVDTPPGFTSCYYKYLAKSLFDIVYKLVYLIKICYLT
;
A
#
# COMPACT_ATOMS: atom_id res chain seq x y z
N MET A 1 -25.25 -71.28 14.85
CA MET A 1 -26.59 -71.06 15.44
C MET A 1 -27.09 -69.74 14.89
N SER A 2 -28.11 -69.60 14.06
CA SER A 2 -29.07 -70.51 13.42
C SER A 2 -29.86 -69.58 12.47
N ASN A 3 -29.78 -69.79 11.16
CA ASN A 3 -30.81 -70.45 10.31
C ASN A 3 -31.77 -69.44 9.66
N LEU A 4 -31.66 -69.25 8.33
CA LEU A 4 -32.47 -69.85 7.24
C LEU A 4 -33.59 -68.86 6.83
N VAL A 5 -33.90 -68.61 5.55
CA VAL A 5 -34.47 -69.56 4.57
C VAL A 5 -34.21 -69.06 3.11
N THR A 6 -34.01 -70.04 2.23
CA THR A 6 -33.84 -70.10 0.75
C THR A 6 -35.17 -69.85 -0.03
N PRO A 7 -35.45 -70.36 -1.26
CA PRO A 7 -34.69 -70.70 -2.50
C PRO A 7 -35.30 -69.98 -3.76
N VAL A 8 -34.89 -70.15 -5.03
CA VAL A 8 -35.25 -71.26 -5.97
C VAL A 8 -34.71 -70.97 -7.39
N SER A 9 -34.02 -71.98 -7.95
CA SER A 9 -33.89 -72.52 -9.34
C SER A 9 -33.88 -71.61 -10.58
N SER A 10 -33.28 -71.95 -11.74
CA SER A 10 -32.95 -73.24 -12.40
C SER A 10 -32.03 -72.92 -13.61
N SER A 11 -30.91 -73.61 -13.85
CA SER A 11 -30.70 -74.69 -14.86
C SER A 11 -31.46 -74.47 -16.17
N SER A 12 -30.94 -74.62 -17.39
CA SER A 12 -29.86 -75.39 -18.06
C SER A 12 -29.82 -74.77 -19.49
N SER A 13 -28.89 -74.98 -20.43
CA SER A 13 -28.41 -76.22 -21.03
C SER A 13 -27.38 -75.90 -22.12
N SER A 14 -26.40 -76.80 -22.18
CA SER A 14 -25.49 -77.23 -23.24
C SER A 14 -25.78 -76.91 -24.73
N SER A 15 -24.67 -76.75 -25.46
CA SER A 15 -24.20 -77.55 -26.63
C SER A 15 -24.01 -76.85 -27.98
N SER A 16 -22.76 -76.94 -28.50
CA SER A 16 -22.33 -77.28 -29.88
C SER A 16 -22.94 -76.53 -31.08
N SER A 17 -22.29 -76.28 -32.22
CA SER A 17 -20.95 -76.46 -32.79
C SER A 17 -21.00 -75.86 -34.21
N THR A 18 -19.83 -75.65 -34.83
CA THR A 18 -19.56 -75.72 -36.29
C THR A 18 -20.09 -74.67 -37.29
N ALA A 19 -19.12 -73.90 -37.81
CA ALA A 19 -18.68 -73.79 -39.21
C ALA A 19 -19.46 -73.00 -40.30
N THR A 20 -18.71 -72.02 -40.85
CA THR A 20 -18.51 -71.58 -42.26
C THR A 20 -19.51 -70.71 -43.04
N ASP A 21 -18.92 -69.65 -43.62
CA ASP A 21 -19.27 -68.82 -44.80
C ASP A 21 -20.58 -67.97 -44.74
N SER A 22 -20.68 -66.73 -45.22
CA SER A 22 -19.84 -65.89 -46.09
C SER A 22 -20.26 -64.40 -45.96
N THR A 23 -19.44 -63.50 -46.55
CA THR A 23 -19.78 -62.21 -47.18
C THR A 23 -20.01 -60.91 -46.36
N THR A 24 -19.05 -59.98 -46.57
CA THR A 24 -19.14 -58.52 -46.83
C THR A 24 -19.34 -57.47 -45.72
N LYS A 25 -18.27 -56.64 -45.61
CA LYS A 25 -18.19 -55.17 -45.43
C LYS A 25 -18.70 -54.52 -44.14
N GLY A 26 -17.77 -53.93 -43.40
CA GLY A 26 -18.00 -52.82 -42.46
C GLY A 26 -16.68 -52.39 -41.81
N GLN A 27 -16.25 -51.15 -42.06
CA GLN A 27 -15.04 -50.55 -41.50
C GLN A 27 -15.15 -50.35 -39.98
N GLU A 28 -14.06 -50.55 -39.24
CA GLU A 28 -13.67 -49.67 -38.12
C GLU A 28 -12.21 -49.94 -37.70
N HIS A 29 -11.33 -48.95 -37.93
CA HIS A 29 -9.93 -49.01 -37.54
C HIS A 29 -9.78 -48.70 -36.05
N HIS A 30 -9.38 -49.70 -35.28
CA HIS A 30 -8.77 -49.52 -33.96
C HIS A 30 -7.46 -48.73 -34.07
N ARG A 31 -7.41 -47.54 -33.47
CA ARG A 31 -6.15 -46.84 -33.16
C ARG A 31 -5.97 -46.82 -31.64
N HIS A 32 -5.01 -47.62 -31.18
CA HIS A 32 -4.52 -47.65 -29.81
C HIS A 32 -4.18 -46.23 -29.32
N LYS A 33 -4.86 -45.78 -28.27
CA LYS A 33 -4.51 -44.60 -27.48
C LYS A 33 -3.28 -44.91 -26.64
N THR A 34 -2.11 -44.46 -27.08
CA THR A 34 -0.94 -44.27 -26.21
C THR A 34 -1.21 -43.11 -25.25
N ALA A 35 -0.87 -43.33 -23.99
CA ALA A 35 -0.98 -42.40 -22.88
C ALA A 35 -0.31 -41.05 -23.20
N GLU A 36 -1.12 -40.02 -23.43
CA GLU A 36 -0.66 -38.64 -23.41
C GLU A 36 -0.47 -38.23 -21.95
N HIS A 37 0.79 -38.07 -21.56
CA HIS A 37 1.18 -37.32 -20.39
C HIS A 37 0.43 -35.99 -20.35
N HIS A 38 -0.29 -35.73 -19.27
CA HIS A 38 -0.84 -34.42 -18.92
C HIS A 38 0.30 -33.39 -18.76
N HIS A 39 0.83 -32.87 -19.87
CA HIS A 39 1.53 -31.59 -19.87
C HIS A 39 0.46 -30.53 -19.63
N HIS A 40 0.43 -29.96 -18.43
CA HIS A 40 -0.23 -28.69 -18.21
C HIS A 40 0.29 -27.69 -19.26
N ASN A 41 -0.57 -27.33 -20.21
CA ASN A 41 -0.35 -26.35 -21.26
C ASN A 41 0.21 -25.04 -20.67
N HIS A 42 1.54 -24.97 -20.51
CA HIS A 42 2.25 -23.73 -20.24
C HIS A 42 2.31 -22.97 -21.55
N GLN A 43 1.25 -22.23 -21.84
CA GLN A 43 1.21 -21.31 -22.97
C GLN A 43 2.45 -20.42 -22.87
N SER A 44 3.37 -20.54 -23.84
CA SER A 44 4.63 -19.79 -23.85
C SER A 44 4.33 -18.28 -23.84
N LEU A 45 4.83 -17.56 -22.83
CA LEU A 45 4.60 -16.11 -22.69
C LEU A 45 5.16 -15.34 -23.90
N LEU A 46 6.36 -15.70 -24.34
CA LEU A 46 6.99 -15.19 -25.56
C LEU A 46 7.49 -16.40 -26.37
N PRO A 47 7.05 -16.56 -27.64
CA PRO A 47 7.55 -17.63 -28.49
C PRO A 47 9.08 -17.60 -28.62
N GLY A 48 9.72 -18.77 -28.54
CA GLY A 48 11.17 -18.89 -28.69
C GLY A 48 12.01 -18.49 -27.46
N LEU A 49 11.39 -18.05 -26.36
CA LEU A 49 12.09 -17.75 -25.10
C LEU A 49 11.71 -18.72 -23.98
N PRO A 50 12.68 -19.13 -23.15
CA PRO A 50 12.38 -19.84 -21.90
C PRO A 50 11.45 -19.01 -21.02
N HIS A 51 10.54 -19.69 -20.30
CA HIS A 51 9.50 -19.04 -19.51
C HIS A 51 10.04 -17.99 -18.52
N HIS A 52 11.13 -18.30 -17.81
CA HIS A 52 11.73 -17.39 -16.83
C HIS A 52 12.31 -16.12 -17.47
N ILE A 53 12.95 -16.22 -18.64
CA ILE A 53 13.45 -15.06 -19.39
C ILE A 53 12.28 -14.22 -19.90
N ALA A 54 11.24 -14.87 -20.42
CA ALA A 54 10.05 -14.18 -20.89
C ALA A 54 9.37 -13.39 -19.77
N GLN A 55 9.29 -13.96 -18.56
CA GLN A 55 8.80 -13.25 -17.37
C GLN A 55 9.64 -12.02 -17.04
N LEU A 56 10.98 -12.16 -16.97
CA LEU A 56 11.88 -11.04 -16.68
C LEU A 56 11.75 -9.91 -17.71
N CYS A 57 11.53 -10.24 -18.99
CA CYS A 57 11.26 -9.25 -20.02
C CYS A 57 9.92 -8.54 -19.79
N LEU A 58 8.85 -9.30 -19.53
CA LEU A 58 7.51 -8.74 -19.33
C LEU A 58 7.39 -7.95 -18.02
N PHE A 59 8.14 -8.28 -16.98
CA PHE A 59 8.19 -7.50 -15.72
C PHE A 59 8.67 -6.06 -15.92
N ARG A 60 9.39 -5.79 -17.01
CA ARG A 60 9.87 -4.44 -17.35
C ARG A 60 8.85 -3.62 -18.14
N VAL A 61 7.76 -4.23 -18.57
CA VAL A 61 6.71 -3.59 -19.37
C VAL A 61 5.64 -3.05 -18.42
N HIS A 62 5.13 -1.86 -18.72
CA HIS A 62 4.09 -1.23 -17.91
C HIS A 62 2.82 -2.11 -17.85
N PRO A 63 2.19 -2.30 -16.67
CA PRO A 63 1.02 -3.16 -16.53
C PRO A 63 -0.12 -2.86 -17.50
N SER A 64 -0.31 -1.60 -17.88
CA SER A 64 -1.33 -1.20 -18.86
C SER A 64 -1.12 -1.83 -20.25
N ILE A 65 0.14 -1.94 -20.69
CA ILE A 65 0.50 -2.57 -21.96
C ILE A 65 0.33 -4.09 -21.84
N LEU A 66 0.80 -4.68 -20.73
CA LEU A 66 0.63 -6.12 -20.49
C LEU A 66 -0.85 -6.53 -20.48
N TYR A 67 -1.71 -5.68 -19.91
CA TYR A 67 -3.14 -5.95 -19.78
C TYR A 67 -3.86 -5.95 -21.13
N SER A 68 -3.38 -5.15 -22.09
CA SER A 68 -4.02 -4.95 -23.40
C SER A 68 -3.59 -5.94 -24.47
N VAL A 69 -2.41 -6.56 -24.35
CA VAL A 69 -1.84 -7.41 -25.41
C VAL A 69 -2.53 -8.76 -25.55
N CYS A 70 -2.54 -9.61 -24.51
CA CYS A 70 -3.16 -10.94 -24.59
C CYS A 70 -3.57 -11.50 -23.20
N HIS A 71 -4.40 -12.54 -23.18
CA HIS A 71 -4.87 -13.17 -21.94
C HIS A 71 -3.74 -13.75 -21.07
N SER A 72 -2.69 -14.30 -21.69
CA SER A 72 -1.56 -14.89 -20.96
C SER A 72 -0.75 -13.81 -20.22
N TRP A 73 -0.48 -12.68 -20.87
CA TRP A 73 0.23 -11.55 -20.25
C TRP A 73 -0.64 -10.86 -19.19
N ARG A 74 -1.94 -10.71 -19.44
CA ARG A 74 -2.88 -10.22 -18.43
C ARG A 74 -2.89 -11.12 -17.19
N ARG A 75 -2.85 -12.45 -17.37
CA ARG A 75 -2.78 -13.41 -16.25
C ARG A 75 -1.46 -13.28 -15.48
N LEU A 76 -0.35 -13.01 -16.18
CA LEU A 76 0.95 -12.81 -15.56
C LEU A 76 0.92 -11.65 -14.55
N ILE A 77 0.23 -10.54 -14.85
CA ILE A 77 0.09 -9.39 -13.94
C ILE A 77 -0.47 -9.81 -12.56
N TYR A 78 -1.37 -10.79 -12.52
CA TYR A 78 -1.98 -11.27 -11.28
C TYR A 78 -1.25 -12.48 -10.66
N SER A 79 -0.11 -12.88 -11.24
CA SER A 79 0.73 -13.96 -10.70
C SER A 79 1.50 -13.47 -9.47
N PRO A 80 1.71 -14.31 -8.44
CA PRO A 80 2.58 -13.99 -7.30
C PRO A 80 4.03 -13.65 -7.70
N SER A 81 4.47 -14.13 -8.86
CA SER A 81 5.80 -13.84 -9.39
C SER A 81 5.94 -12.45 -9.99
N PHE A 82 4.83 -11.78 -10.33
CA PHE A 82 4.88 -10.47 -10.95
C PHE A 82 5.18 -9.40 -9.90
N PRO A 83 6.13 -8.48 -10.16
CA PRO A 83 6.43 -7.42 -9.22
C PRO A 83 5.17 -6.63 -8.84
N PRO A 84 4.97 -6.31 -7.55
CA PRO A 84 3.81 -5.56 -7.13
C PRO A 84 3.76 -4.21 -7.86
N PHE A 85 2.56 -3.85 -8.31
CA PHE A 85 2.24 -2.54 -8.86
C PHE A 85 1.15 -1.94 -7.99
N LEU A 86 1.45 -0.77 -7.43
CA LEU A 86 0.61 -0.16 -6.41
C LEU A 86 -0.15 1.01 -6.99
N SER A 87 -1.43 1.08 -6.64
CA SER A 87 -2.22 2.27 -6.90
C SER A 87 -1.76 3.42 -6.02
N ILE A 88 -1.90 4.61 -6.57
CA ILE A 88 -1.39 5.84 -5.99
C ILE A 88 -2.63 6.64 -5.53
N TYR A 89 -2.99 6.60 -4.23
CA TYR A 89 -3.95 7.49 -3.52
C TYR A 89 -3.43 8.86 -3.03
N THR A 90 -4.04 9.94 -3.47
CA THR A 90 -3.64 11.33 -3.15
C THR A 90 -4.81 12.23 -2.79
N LEU A 91 -4.47 13.30 -2.08
CA LEU A 91 -5.36 14.40 -1.73
C LEU A 91 -4.95 15.63 -2.56
N LEU A 92 -5.76 15.97 -3.56
CA LEU A 92 -5.49 17.10 -4.45
C LEU A 92 -6.31 18.33 -4.06
N ILE A 93 -5.80 19.51 -4.38
CA ILE A 93 -6.52 20.77 -4.21
C ILE A 93 -6.73 21.38 -5.58
N SER A 94 -7.93 21.90 -5.80
CA SER A 94 -8.26 22.60 -7.04
C SER A 94 -7.44 23.90 -7.13
N THR A 95 -6.79 24.15 -8.27
CA THR A 95 -6.11 25.43 -8.51
C THR A 95 -7.06 26.56 -8.88
N GLN A 96 -8.29 26.22 -9.26
CA GLN A 96 -9.27 27.14 -9.84
C GLN A 96 -10.21 27.73 -8.78
N ASN A 97 -10.41 27.03 -7.66
CA ASN A 97 -11.32 27.45 -6.60
C ASN A 97 -10.55 28.04 -5.41
N GLN A 98 -10.97 29.22 -4.95
CA GLN A 98 -10.50 29.80 -3.67
C GLN A 98 -11.02 29.03 -2.44
N ALA A 99 -11.99 28.12 -2.64
CA ALA A 99 -12.43 27.21 -1.60
C ALA A 99 -11.34 26.16 -1.36
N ASN A 100 -10.95 25.96 -0.10
CA ASN A 100 -10.03 24.91 0.36
C ASN A 100 -10.60 23.48 0.16
N SER A 101 -11.19 23.18 -1.00
CA SER A 101 -11.84 21.92 -1.30
C SER A 101 -10.81 20.86 -1.68
N ILE A 102 -10.72 19.83 -0.84
CA ILE A 102 -9.86 18.69 -1.06
C ILE A 102 -10.63 17.64 -1.86
N GLN A 103 -9.97 17.14 -2.89
CA GLN A 103 -10.46 16.08 -3.75
C GLN A 103 -9.60 14.84 -3.58
N PHE A 104 -10.25 13.69 -3.70
CA PHE A 104 -9.67 12.38 -3.41
C PHE A 104 -9.46 11.64 -4.72
N PHE A 105 -8.20 11.41 -5.08
CA PHE A 105 -7.83 10.77 -6.35
C PHE A 105 -6.98 9.53 -6.14
N SER A 106 -7.16 8.56 -7.01
CA SER A 106 -6.33 7.36 -7.11
C SER A 106 -5.81 7.21 -8.54
N PHE A 107 -4.53 6.93 -8.71
CA PHE A 107 -3.96 6.55 -9.99
C PHE A 107 -3.90 5.03 -10.07
N ASP A 108 -4.56 4.47 -11.07
CA ASP A 108 -4.55 3.04 -11.34
C ASP A 108 -3.46 2.72 -12.39
N PRO A 109 -2.40 1.96 -12.02
CA PRO A 109 -1.32 1.59 -12.93
C PRO A 109 -1.75 0.63 -14.05
N ILE A 110 -2.89 -0.06 -13.93
CA ILE A 110 -3.40 -0.92 -15.01
C ILE A 110 -4.07 -0.07 -16.08
N SER A 111 -5.01 0.80 -15.71
CA SER A 111 -5.66 1.69 -16.69
C SER A 111 -4.81 2.90 -17.09
N ASN A 112 -3.73 3.19 -16.36
CA ASN A 112 -2.88 4.37 -16.51
C ASN A 112 -3.69 5.67 -16.43
N LYS A 113 -4.65 5.74 -15.50
CA LYS A 113 -5.58 6.85 -15.36
C LYS A 113 -5.77 7.24 -13.90
N TRP A 114 -6.04 8.52 -13.71
CA TRP A 114 -6.56 9.04 -12.46
C TRP A 114 -8.06 8.85 -12.37
N CYS A 115 -8.51 8.33 -11.23
CA CYS A 115 -9.90 8.11 -10.88
C CYS A 115 -10.19 8.83 -9.57
N SER A 116 -11.23 9.67 -9.55
CA SER A 116 -11.77 10.18 -8.29
C SER A 116 -12.37 9.01 -7.50
N PHE A 117 -12.21 9.03 -6.18
CA PHE A 117 -12.82 8.05 -5.29
C PHE A 117 -13.80 8.73 -4.32
N PRO A 118 -14.73 7.97 -3.71
CA PRO A 118 -15.86 8.56 -2.99
C PRO A 118 -15.41 9.58 -1.94
N PRO A 119 -16.11 10.71 -1.79
CA PRO A 119 -15.81 11.65 -0.72
C PRO A 119 -16.08 11.01 0.65
N PRO A 120 -15.42 11.50 1.72
CA PRO A 120 -15.73 11.09 3.07
C PRO A 120 -17.18 11.44 3.46
N PRO A 121 -17.71 10.86 4.55
CA PRO A 121 -19.08 11.11 4.99
C PRO A 121 -19.34 12.60 5.20
N PRO A 122 -20.53 13.12 4.83
CA PRO A 122 -20.83 14.56 4.89
C PRO A 122 -21.06 15.06 6.32
N ASP A 123 -21.33 14.17 7.27
CA ASP A 123 -21.62 14.48 8.66
C ASP A 123 -20.65 13.72 9.60
N PRO A 124 -19.97 14.42 10.53
CA PRO A 124 -19.84 15.88 10.61
C PRO A 124 -19.13 16.48 9.38
N PRO A 125 -19.41 17.75 9.03
CA PRO A 125 -18.79 18.39 7.88
C PRO A 125 -17.28 18.53 8.06
N LEU A 126 -16.52 17.92 7.15
CA LEU A 126 -15.06 17.98 7.17
C LEU A 126 -14.58 19.29 6.55
N ARG A 127 -14.09 20.19 7.40
CA ARG A 127 -13.54 21.48 6.99
C ARG A 127 -12.05 21.51 7.27
N PHE A 128 -11.26 21.31 6.22
CA PHE A 128 -9.81 21.40 6.30
C PHE A 128 -9.36 22.79 5.85
N LEU A 129 -8.73 23.51 6.77
CA LEU A 129 -8.03 24.75 6.49
C LEU A 129 -6.63 24.39 5.98
N PHE A 130 -6.44 24.47 4.67
CA PHE A 130 -5.15 24.16 4.04
C PHE A 130 -4.27 25.39 3.86
N ARG A 131 -4.87 26.54 3.53
CA ARG A 131 -4.20 27.84 3.50
C ARG A 131 -5.03 28.83 4.29
N HIS A 132 -4.34 29.75 4.94
CA HIS A 132 -4.95 30.85 5.66
C HIS A 132 -4.36 32.16 5.15
N ARG A 133 -5.21 33.17 4.94
CA ARG A 133 -4.82 34.43 4.26
C ARG A 133 -3.69 35.18 4.96
N SER A 134 -3.58 35.04 6.29
CA SER A 134 -2.49 35.64 7.08
C SER A 134 -1.13 34.97 6.88
N PHE A 135 -1.06 33.79 6.25
CA PHE A 135 0.19 33.09 5.97
C PHE A 135 0.50 33.15 4.48
N ILE A 136 1.60 33.83 4.12
CA ILE A 136 2.00 34.02 2.72
C ILE A 136 2.50 32.71 2.10
N SER A 137 3.22 31.89 2.88
CA SER A 137 3.91 30.69 2.36
C SER A 137 3.55 29.39 3.09
N ARG A 138 2.92 29.46 4.27
CA ARG A 138 2.66 28.26 5.08
C ARG A 138 1.41 27.52 4.60
N LYS A 139 1.62 26.28 4.15
CA LYS A 139 0.57 25.28 3.95
C LYS A 139 0.31 24.56 5.30
N LEU A 140 -0.95 24.31 5.61
CA LEU A 140 -1.36 23.59 6.82
C LEU A 140 -1.51 22.10 6.48
N PRO A 141 -0.77 21.21 7.15
CA PRO A 141 -0.68 19.81 6.76
C PRO A 141 -1.89 18.98 7.23
N ILE A 142 -2.08 17.84 6.56
CA ILE A 142 -3.05 16.79 6.94
C ILE A 142 -2.25 15.53 7.28
N GLN A 143 -2.07 15.20 8.56
CA GLN A 143 -1.45 13.92 8.92
C GLN A 143 -2.31 12.76 8.43
N SER A 144 -1.66 11.85 7.72
CA SER A 144 -2.24 10.59 7.31
C SER A 144 -1.22 9.46 7.48
N VAL A 145 -1.66 8.22 7.40
CA VAL A 145 -0.79 7.03 7.38
C VAL A 145 -1.39 5.96 6.48
N SER A 146 -0.54 5.05 6.04
CA SER A 146 -0.93 3.82 5.37
C SER A 146 -0.74 2.66 6.33
N VAL A 147 -1.81 1.91 6.63
CA VAL A 147 -1.73 0.77 7.55
C VAL A 147 -2.70 -0.34 7.14
N SER A 148 -2.24 -1.58 7.11
CA SER A 148 -3.03 -2.77 6.72
C SER A 148 -3.84 -2.58 5.42
N GLY A 149 -3.27 -1.87 4.45
CA GLY A 149 -3.90 -1.55 3.18
C GLY A 149 -5.07 -0.56 3.24
N ASN A 150 -5.21 0.22 4.33
CA ASN A 150 -6.15 1.33 4.49
C ASN A 150 -5.44 2.68 4.63
N LEU A 151 -6.05 3.74 4.09
CA LEU A 151 -5.56 5.12 4.22
C LEU A 151 -6.26 5.72 5.42
N VAL A 152 -5.48 6.16 6.39
CA VAL A 152 -6.03 6.74 7.62
C VAL A 152 -5.65 8.21 7.67
N LEU A 153 -6.63 9.10 7.67
CA LEU A 153 -6.44 10.52 8.00
C LEU A 153 -6.57 10.69 9.51
N LEU A 154 -5.58 11.28 10.15
CA LEU A 154 -5.45 11.30 11.61
C LEU A 154 -5.65 12.69 12.20
N ALA A 155 -5.06 13.70 11.58
CA ALA A 155 -5.06 15.04 12.11
C ALA A 155 -4.95 16.06 10.98
N ALA A 156 -5.59 17.20 11.16
CA ALA A 156 -5.59 18.32 10.22
C ALA A 156 -6.02 19.58 10.96
N THR A 157 -5.88 20.73 10.31
CA THR A 157 -6.29 22.02 10.87
C THR A 157 -7.65 22.41 10.25
N ALA A 158 -8.57 22.88 11.08
CA ALA A 158 -9.85 23.46 10.67
C ALA A 158 -9.81 24.99 10.80
N ASP A 159 -10.95 25.64 10.53
CA ASP A 159 -11.13 27.06 10.80
C ASP A 159 -10.79 27.38 12.27
N GLU A 160 -10.41 28.64 12.54
CA GLU A 160 -9.93 29.10 13.86
C GLU A 160 -8.71 28.33 14.39
N PHE A 161 -8.00 27.62 13.50
CA PHE A 161 -6.86 26.77 13.85
C PHE A 161 -7.22 25.67 14.85
N LEU A 162 -8.44 25.13 14.83
CA LEU A 162 -8.82 24.00 15.68
C LEU A 162 -8.40 22.65 15.04
N PRO A 163 -8.29 21.56 15.82
CA PRO A 163 -8.16 20.22 15.25
C PRO A 163 -9.39 19.86 14.40
N ALA A 164 -9.16 19.46 13.15
CA ALA A 164 -10.25 19.16 12.20
C ALA A 164 -10.87 17.76 12.37
N LEU A 165 -10.17 16.85 13.05
CA LEU A 165 -10.56 15.45 13.18
C LEU A 165 -10.62 15.08 14.66
N SER A 166 -11.80 14.68 15.13
CA SER A 166 -12.00 14.07 16.45
C SER A 166 -11.86 12.54 16.41
N ARG A 167 -12.03 11.96 15.23
CA ARG A 167 -11.88 10.53 14.92
C ARG A 167 -11.07 10.39 13.64
N PRO A 168 -10.21 9.36 13.51
CA PRO A 168 -9.57 9.05 12.25
C PRO A 168 -10.60 8.72 11.16
N LEU A 169 -10.31 9.10 9.92
CA LEU A 169 -11.05 8.67 8.74
C LEU A 169 -10.28 7.57 8.05
N ILE A 170 -10.91 6.41 7.87
CA ILE A 170 -10.31 5.22 7.28
C ILE A 170 -10.94 5.00 5.90
N PHE A 171 -10.17 5.14 4.85
CA PHE A 171 -10.56 4.72 3.51
C PHE A 171 -10.03 3.31 3.24
N ASN A 172 -10.95 2.40 2.95
CA ASN A 172 -10.62 1.05 2.49
C ASN A 172 -10.70 1.01 0.95
N PRO A 173 -9.56 0.82 0.25
CA PRO A 173 -9.55 0.84 -1.20
C PRO A 173 -10.20 -0.37 -1.86
N LEU A 174 -10.33 -1.50 -1.15
CA LEU A 174 -10.93 -2.72 -1.70
C LEU A 174 -12.45 -2.57 -1.86
N CYS A 175 -13.11 -1.99 -0.86
CA CYS A 175 -14.55 -1.74 -0.92
C CYS A 175 -14.91 -0.31 -1.32
N GLN A 176 -13.91 0.57 -1.49
CA GLN A 176 -14.05 2.00 -1.78
C GLN A 176 -14.98 2.72 -0.80
N LYS A 177 -14.84 2.43 0.49
CA LYS A 177 -15.68 3.04 1.55
C LYS A 177 -14.84 3.74 2.60
N TRP A 178 -15.37 4.85 3.07
CA TRP A 178 -14.91 5.53 4.26
C TRP A 178 -15.61 5.00 5.50
N THR A 179 -14.85 4.90 6.59
CA THR A 179 -15.37 4.57 7.92
C THR A 179 -14.63 5.41 8.97
N TYR A 180 -15.22 5.57 10.14
CA TYR A 180 -14.58 6.27 11.25
C TYR A 180 -13.83 5.29 12.16
N GLY A 181 -12.60 5.67 12.54
CA GLY A 181 -11.84 5.02 13.60
C GLY A 181 -12.33 5.39 15.01
N PRO A 182 -11.62 4.95 16.07
CA PRO A 182 -11.97 5.32 17.44
C PRO A 182 -11.73 6.82 17.71
N PRO A 183 -12.50 7.46 18.61
CA PRO A 183 -12.22 8.83 19.05
C PRO A 183 -10.81 8.98 19.57
N LEU A 184 -10.08 9.98 19.07
CA LEU A 184 -8.78 10.35 19.60
C LEU A 184 -8.92 10.74 21.07
N ILE A 185 -7.95 10.38 21.92
CA ILE A 185 -7.96 10.80 23.33
C ILE A 185 -7.92 12.32 23.41
N THR A 186 -7.12 12.95 22.54
CA THR A 186 -7.14 14.38 22.34
C THR A 186 -7.03 14.69 20.84
N PRO A 187 -8.09 15.24 20.22
CA PRO A 187 -8.03 15.77 18.85
C PRO A 187 -6.90 16.78 18.74
N ARG A 188 -6.06 16.65 17.70
CA ARG A 188 -4.83 17.44 17.58
C ARG A 188 -4.47 17.77 16.13
N ARG A 189 -3.57 18.74 15.97
CA ARG A 189 -2.90 19.12 14.71
C ARG A 189 -1.39 19.16 14.93
N TRP A 190 -0.61 19.18 13.84
CA TRP A 190 0.86 19.31 13.90
C TRP A 190 1.54 18.30 14.85
N CYS A 191 1.00 17.09 14.89
CA CYS A 191 1.58 15.93 15.56
C CYS A 191 2.54 15.16 14.65
N ALA A 192 3.30 14.25 15.25
CA ALA A 192 3.92 13.17 14.50
C ALA A 192 2.90 12.05 14.28
N ALA A 193 2.92 11.45 13.09
CA ALA A 193 2.05 10.33 12.74
C ALA A 193 2.80 9.28 11.92
N GLY A 194 2.64 8.01 12.29
CA GLY A 194 3.31 6.88 11.66
C GLY A 194 2.56 5.59 11.85
N ALA A 195 3.04 4.55 11.17
CA ALA A 195 2.55 3.19 11.33
C ALA A 195 3.75 2.24 11.38
N TYR A 196 3.56 1.12 12.08
CA TYR A 196 4.48 -0.01 12.07
C TYR A 196 3.64 -1.28 12.24
N GLY A 197 3.79 -2.24 11.32
CA GLY A 197 2.86 -3.37 11.21
C GLY A 197 1.41 -2.91 11.03
N ASP A 198 0.50 -3.45 11.86
CA ASP A 198 -0.93 -3.10 11.85
C ASP A 198 -1.30 -2.02 12.87
N VAL A 199 -0.32 -1.28 13.37
CA VAL A 199 -0.51 -0.30 14.45
C VAL A 199 -0.27 1.11 13.95
N VAL A 200 -1.20 2.01 14.27
CA VAL A 200 -1.10 3.44 14.02
C VAL A 200 -0.61 4.15 15.27
N TYR A 201 0.31 5.10 15.09
CA TYR A 201 0.84 5.92 16.18
C TYR A 201 0.61 7.40 15.91
N VAL A 202 0.25 8.12 16.96
CA VAL A 202 0.15 9.57 17.00
C VAL A 202 0.93 10.07 18.20
N ALA A 203 1.87 10.98 18.00
CA ALA A 203 2.68 11.54 19.06
C ALA A 203 2.72 13.06 18.98
N SER A 204 2.79 13.74 20.12
CA SER A 204 2.91 15.21 20.20
C SER A 204 1.74 15.93 19.50
N GLY A 205 1.92 17.21 19.17
CA GLY A 205 0.93 18.06 18.50
C GLY A 205 0.23 19.02 19.43
N ILE A 206 -0.75 19.72 18.87
CA ILE A 206 -1.49 20.79 19.55
C ILE A 206 -2.99 20.48 19.48
N GLY A 207 -3.65 20.47 20.64
CA GLY A 207 -5.11 20.37 20.77
C GLY A 207 -5.80 21.69 20.42
N SER A 208 -6.98 22.01 20.95
CA SER A 208 -7.57 23.35 20.75
C SER A 208 -6.60 24.48 21.14
N HIS A 209 -5.87 24.27 22.24
CA HIS A 209 -4.78 25.13 22.69
C HIS A 209 -3.49 24.32 22.88
N TYR A 210 -2.37 25.03 23.03
CA TYR A 210 -1.12 24.39 23.42
C TYR A 210 -1.23 23.84 24.84
N ASN A 211 -0.88 22.57 25.00
CA ASN A 211 -0.84 21.87 26.28
C ASN A 211 0.39 20.95 26.27
N THR A 212 1.23 21.09 27.28
CA THR A 212 2.50 20.34 27.37
C THR A 212 2.29 18.83 27.53
N GLU A 213 1.22 18.38 28.18
CA GLU A 213 0.88 16.97 28.29
C GLU A 213 0.52 16.39 26.92
N VAL A 214 -0.28 17.10 26.13
CA VAL A 214 -0.63 16.70 24.74
C VAL A 214 0.60 16.71 23.84
N ALA A 215 1.45 17.74 23.94
CA ALA A 215 2.68 17.85 23.17
C ALA A 215 3.70 16.75 23.52
N ARG A 216 3.56 16.11 24.68
CA ARG A 216 4.41 14.99 25.10
C ARG A 216 3.74 13.62 24.99
N SER A 217 2.43 13.56 24.80
CA SER A 217 1.69 12.31 24.78
C SER A 217 1.97 11.52 23.51
N VAL A 218 1.92 10.20 23.64
CA VAL A 218 2.01 9.24 22.53
C VAL A 218 0.84 8.28 22.67
N GLU A 219 0.17 8.01 21.57
CA GLU A 219 -1.02 7.17 21.50
C GLU A 219 -0.84 6.16 20.37
N LYS A 220 -1.18 4.90 20.62
CA LYS A 220 -1.24 3.86 19.59
C LYS A 220 -2.65 3.31 19.42
N TRP A 221 -2.98 2.86 18.22
CA TRP A 221 -4.22 2.18 17.93
C TRP A 221 -3.98 1.04 16.94
N GLU A 222 -4.39 -0.18 17.33
CA GLU A 222 -4.29 -1.37 16.50
C GLU A 222 -5.45 -1.46 15.50
N LEU A 223 -5.12 -1.48 14.21
CA LEU A 223 -6.09 -1.69 13.14
C LEU A 223 -6.27 -3.20 12.91
N LYS A 224 -7.05 -3.85 13.77
CA LYS A 224 -7.38 -5.27 13.62
C LYS A 224 -8.19 -5.49 12.34
N THR A 225 -7.51 -5.91 11.28
CA THR A 225 -8.14 -6.24 9.99
C THR A 225 -8.52 -7.71 10.04
N ASN A 226 -9.78 -8.00 10.39
CA ASN A 226 -10.37 -9.34 10.56
C ASN A 226 -9.61 -10.49 9.85
N SER A 227 -8.68 -11.11 10.57
CA SER A 227 -8.22 -12.45 10.26
C SER A 227 -9.05 -13.41 11.11
N SER A 228 -10.09 -13.96 10.49
CA SER A 228 -10.63 -15.29 10.78
C SER A 228 -10.87 -15.67 12.25
N HIS A 229 -11.51 -14.84 13.06
CA HIS A 229 -12.30 -15.35 14.19
C HIS A 229 -13.65 -14.63 14.25
N LEU A 230 -14.67 -15.41 13.92
CA LEU A 230 -16.08 -15.09 14.14
C LEU A 230 -16.25 -14.62 15.58
N ASN A 231 -16.95 -13.49 15.77
CA ASN A 231 -17.55 -13.00 17.02
C ASN A 231 -16.83 -11.92 17.87
N HIS A 232 -15.85 -11.18 17.37
CA HIS A 232 -15.49 -9.90 18.03
C HIS A 232 -16.18 -8.70 17.35
N PRO A 233 -17.06 -7.96 18.06
CA PRO A 233 -17.68 -6.78 17.50
C PRO A 233 -16.60 -5.73 17.22
N LYS A 234 -16.79 -4.95 16.14
CA LYS A 234 -16.01 -3.75 15.74
C LYS A 234 -15.87 -2.66 16.85
N ASN A 235 -16.37 -2.91 18.06
CA ASN A 235 -16.64 -1.94 19.10
C ASN A 235 -15.52 -1.77 20.14
N ASP A 236 -14.41 -2.51 20.03
CA ASP A 236 -13.28 -2.40 20.98
C ASP A 236 -12.07 -1.63 20.44
N TRP A 237 -12.25 -0.87 19.35
CA TRP A 237 -11.21 0.06 18.91
C TRP A 237 -11.04 1.16 19.97
N ARG A 238 -9.82 1.27 20.50
CA ARG A 238 -9.42 2.32 21.43
C ARG A 238 -7.97 2.71 21.19
N TRP A 239 -7.69 3.96 21.53
CA TRP A 239 -6.32 4.45 21.63
C TRP A 239 -5.75 4.06 23.00
N GLU A 240 -4.51 3.59 22.99
CA GLU A 240 -3.73 3.26 24.17
C GLU A 240 -2.63 4.31 24.34
N ARG A 241 -2.44 4.80 25.58
CA ARG A 241 -1.35 5.73 25.89
C ARG A 241 -0.04 4.96 26.05
N MET A 242 1.01 5.54 25.49
CA MET A 242 2.37 5.01 25.50
C MET A 242 3.31 5.95 26.27
N GLY A 243 4.56 5.52 26.45
CA GLY A 243 5.68 6.29 26.97
C GLY A 243 5.82 7.63 26.26
N GLY A 244 5.59 8.71 27.00
CA GLY A 244 5.58 10.06 26.45
C GLY A 244 6.97 10.59 26.08
N LEU A 245 7.01 11.55 25.17
CA LEU A 245 8.21 12.31 24.82
C LEU A 245 8.75 13.07 26.03
N LYS A 246 10.07 13.28 26.05
CA LYS A 246 10.74 14.12 27.05
C LYS A 246 10.39 15.61 26.91
N HIS A 247 10.17 16.07 25.68
CA HIS A 247 9.90 17.48 25.36
C HIS A 247 8.83 17.59 24.26
N GLY A 248 8.15 18.74 24.18
CA GLY A 248 7.09 19.01 23.18
C GLY A 248 7.59 19.50 21.83
N ASN A 249 8.85 19.24 21.46
CA ASN A 249 9.49 19.87 20.31
C ASN A 249 8.93 19.39 18.96
N PHE A 250 8.21 18.28 18.96
CA PHE A 250 7.54 17.69 17.80
C PHE A 250 6.11 18.25 17.59
N SER A 251 5.75 19.39 18.19
CA SER A 251 4.38 19.96 18.12
C SER A 251 4.26 21.17 17.19
N ARG A 252 5.33 21.51 16.45
CA ARG A 252 5.42 22.74 15.65
C ARG A 252 5.02 22.55 14.19
N ASP A 253 5.04 21.31 13.70
CA ASP A 253 4.66 20.95 12.34
C ASP A 253 4.18 19.49 12.26
N ALA A 254 3.61 19.09 11.12
CA ALA A 254 3.33 17.68 10.87
C ALA A 254 4.60 16.90 10.57
N ILE A 255 4.81 15.83 11.34
CA ILE A 255 6.02 15.02 11.25
C ILE A 255 5.64 13.60 10.83
N ASP A 256 6.38 13.05 9.88
CA ASP A 256 6.23 11.66 9.47
C ASP A 256 7.08 10.79 10.39
N ALA A 257 6.43 9.94 11.19
CA ALA A 257 7.10 8.94 11.98
C ALA A 257 7.30 7.68 11.13
N ILE A 258 8.55 7.43 10.77
CA ILE A 258 8.94 6.38 9.82
C ILE A 258 9.10 5.06 10.57
N GLY A 259 8.23 4.10 10.29
CA GLY A 259 8.30 2.73 10.82
C GLY A 259 9.48 1.96 10.26
N TRP A 260 10.41 1.52 11.11
CA TRP A 260 11.62 0.84 10.72
C TRP A 260 12.08 -0.14 11.81
N ARG A 261 12.04 -1.45 11.52
CA ARG A 261 12.59 -2.52 12.35
C ARG A 261 12.17 -2.46 13.83
N GLY A 262 10.88 -2.28 14.08
CA GLY A 262 10.33 -2.16 15.44
C GLY A 262 10.52 -0.77 16.06
N LYS A 263 10.92 0.23 15.27
CA LYS A 263 11.12 1.59 15.74
C LYS A 263 10.35 2.59 14.91
N LEU A 264 10.06 3.76 15.48
CA LEU A 264 9.51 4.92 14.80
C LEU A 264 10.54 6.04 14.84
N CYS A 265 11.11 6.36 13.69
CA CYS A 265 12.09 7.44 13.53
C CYS A 265 11.39 8.75 13.16
N MET A 266 11.66 9.82 13.89
CA MET A 266 11.03 11.13 13.68
C MET A 266 12.08 12.23 13.64
N VAL A 267 11.90 13.19 12.73
CA VAL A 267 12.75 14.38 12.61
C VAL A 267 11.87 15.62 12.52
N ASN A 268 12.14 16.63 13.34
CA ASN A 268 11.24 17.77 13.56
C ASN A 268 11.21 18.83 12.45
N VAL A 269 12.28 18.96 11.65
CA VAL A 269 12.43 20.02 10.64
C VAL A 269 12.94 19.42 9.32
N LYS A 270 12.40 19.90 8.19
CA LYS A 270 12.88 19.54 6.83
C LYS A 270 14.11 20.35 6.41
N GLY A 271 14.80 19.94 5.35
CA GLY A 271 15.91 20.69 4.76
C GLY A 271 17.23 20.65 5.54
N ASP A 272 18.02 21.73 5.49
CA ASP A 272 19.38 21.80 6.08
C ASP A 272 19.44 22.66 7.36
N VAL A 273 18.33 22.74 8.10
CA VAL A 273 18.25 23.46 9.38
C VAL A 273 18.70 22.55 10.53
N ALA A 274 19.07 23.11 11.68
CA ALA A 274 19.30 22.35 12.91
C ALA A 274 18.07 21.49 13.24
N LYS A 275 18.29 20.17 13.38
CA LYS A 275 17.22 19.18 13.56
C LYS A 275 17.37 18.48 14.90
N GLU A 276 16.23 18.04 15.41
CA GLU A 276 16.15 17.08 16.50
C GLU A 276 15.55 15.80 15.94
N GLY A 277 16.25 14.70 16.18
CA GLY A 277 15.79 13.35 15.88
C GLY A 277 15.32 12.68 17.16
N ALA A 278 14.28 11.86 17.07
CA ALA A 278 13.88 10.96 18.13
C ALA A 278 13.55 9.59 17.53
N VAL A 279 13.89 8.53 18.26
CA VAL A 279 13.56 7.16 17.89
C VAL A 279 12.74 6.56 19.02
N TYR A 280 11.57 6.02 18.69
CA TYR A 280 10.73 5.33 19.65
C TYR A 280 10.74 3.83 19.36
N ASP A 281 11.14 3.04 20.34
CA ASP A 281 11.14 1.57 20.25
C ASP A 281 9.77 1.03 20.65
N VAL A 282 9.08 0.41 19.69
CA VAL A 282 7.69 -0.02 19.88
C VAL A 282 7.56 -1.25 20.78
N GLN A 283 8.64 -2.02 20.97
CA GLN A 283 8.63 -3.23 21.78
C GLN A 283 8.84 -2.91 23.25
N THR A 284 9.72 -1.95 23.53
CA THR A 284 10.09 -1.57 24.90
C THR A 284 9.33 -0.37 25.44
N ASP A 285 8.51 0.29 24.61
CA ASP A 285 7.78 1.51 24.98
C ASP A 285 8.72 2.62 25.49
N ALA A 286 9.84 2.81 24.78
CA ALA A 286 10.93 3.67 25.21
C ALA A 286 11.44 4.58 24.10
N TRP A 287 11.95 5.75 24.51
CA TRP A 287 12.59 6.72 23.65
C TRP A 287 14.11 6.54 23.66
N GLU A 288 14.70 6.57 22.47
CA GLU A 288 16.13 6.44 22.22
C GLU A 288 16.64 7.66 21.43
N GLU A 289 17.93 7.95 21.60
CA GLU A 289 18.63 8.93 20.78
C GLU A 289 18.76 8.41 19.35
N MET A 290 18.56 9.29 18.36
CA MET A 290 18.71 8.92 16.95
C MET A 290 20.19 8.71 16.62
N PRO A 291 20.55 7.67 15.83
CA PRO A 291 21.91 7.52 15.31
C PRO A 291 22.39 8.79 14.61
N VAL A 292 23.65 9.16 14.86
CA VAL A 292 24.19 10.46 14.46
C VAL A 292 24.22 10.59 12.94
N GLY A 293 24.63 9.55 12.22
CA GLY A 293 24.67 9.55 10.77
C GLY A 293 23.29 9.53 10.13
N MET A 294 22.31 8.83 10.74
CA MET A 294 20.91 8.93 10.37
C MET A 294 20.43 10.38 10.43
N LEU A 295 20.57 11.03 11.60
CA LEU A 295 20.09 12.41 11.83
C LEU A 295 20.80 13.43 10.94
N LEU A 296 22.14 13.38 10.89
CA LEU A 296 22.94 14.31 10.10
C LEU A 296 22.76 14.13 8.60
N GLY A 297 22.43 12.93 8.12
CA GLY A 297 22.16 12.71 6.70
C GLY A 297 20.71 12.90 6.29
N TRP A 298 19.76 12.98 7.24
CA TRP A 298 18.35 13.22 6.93
C TRP A 298 18.14 14.65 6.42
N ARG A 299 17.83 14.80 5.13
CA ARG A 299 17.82 16.09 4.42
C ARG A 299 16.54 16.37 3.63
N GLY A 300 15.50 15.57 3.81
CA GLY A 300 14.22 15.78 3.15
C GLY A 300 13.19 14.71 3.51
N PRO A 301 12.15 14.51 2.67
CA PRO A 301 11.13 13.53 2.94
C PRO A 301 11.69 12.10 2.92
N ALA A 302 11.18 11.27 3.84
CA ALA A 302 11.60 9.89 4.02
C ALA A 302 10.38 8.95 4.03
N ALA A 303 10.60 7.69 3.68
CA ALA A 303 9.61 6.64 3.74
C ALA A 303 10.29 5.29 3.93
N ALA A 304 9.66 4.40 4.69
CA ALA A 304 10.11 3.03 4.83
C ALA A 304 9.42 2.14 3.79
N MET A 305 10.19 1.20 3.23
CA MET A 305 9.68 0.10 2.45
C MET A 305 9.59 -1.14 3.34
N GLU A 306 8.37 -1.66 3.48
CA GLU A 306 8.08 -2.91 4.20
C GLU A 306 8.66 -2.94 5.62
N ASP A 307 8.66 -1.79 6.29
CA ASP A 307 9.19 -1.57 7.63
C ASP A 307 10.67 -2.01 7.84
N ASP A 308 11.44 -2.25 6.77
CA ASP A 308 12.83 -2.74 6.86
C ASP A 308 13.86 -1.75 6.30
N THR A 309 13.56 -1.10 5.17
CA THR A 309 14.52 -0.20 4.51
C THR A 309 13.97 1.22 4.46
N ILE A 310 14.71 2.19 5.00
CA ILE A 310 14.37 3.62 4.88
C ILE A 310 15.02 4.21 3.64
N TYR A 311 14.21 4.92 2.85
CA TYR A 311 14.65 5.81 1.79
C TYR A 311 14.42 7.26 2.20
N MET A 312 15.24 8.17 1.68
CA MET A 312 15.12 9.62 1.85
C MET A 312 15.54 10.32 0.56
N VAL A 313 14.85 11.39 0.20
CA VAL A 313 15.29 12.28 -0.89
C VAL A 313 15.93 13.51 -0.29
N ASP A 314 17.21 13.73 -0.63
CA ASP A 314 17.91 14.96 -0.34
C ASP A 314 17.32 16.06 -1.23
N GLU A 315 16.40 16.85 -0.68
CA GLU A 315 15.59 17.82 -1.44
C GLU A 315 16.44 18.92 -2.09
N SER A 316 17.64 19.18 -1.55
CA SER A 316 18.58 20.16 -2.10
C SER A 316 19.34 19.63 -3.31
N LYS A 317 19.78 18.36 -3.24
CA LYS A 317 20.58 17.73 -4.29
C LYS A 317 19.74 16.99 -5.33
N GLY A 318 18.50 16.62 -5.00
CA GLY A 318 17.70 15.72 -5.81
C GLY A 318 18.24 14.28 -5.79
N ALA A 319 18.81 13.86 -4.65
CA ALA A 319 19.41 12.54 -4.50
C ALA A 319 18.53 11.63 -3.64
N LEU A 320 18.00 10.57 -4.24
CA LEU A 320 17.39 9.46 -3.53
C LEU A 320 18.49 8.61 -2.87
N LYS A 321 18.40 8.44 -1.56
CA LYS A 321 19.35 7.69 -0.75
C LYS A 321 18.63 6.63 0.07
N LYS A 322 19.32 5.52 0.32
CA LYS A 322 18.93 4.44 1.23
C LYS A 322 19.79 4.50 2.48
N TYR A 323 19.19 4.30 3.65
CA TYR A 323 19.95 4.23 4.90
C TYR A 323 20.62 2.85 5.07
N ASP A 324 21.92 2.84 5.34
CA ASP A 324 22.69 1.67 5.73
C ASP A 324 22.95 1.70 7.24
N PRO A 325 22.21 0.90 8.05
CA PRO A 325 22.37 0.88 9.49
C PRO A 325 23.70 0.29 9.96
N GLY A 326 24.37 -0.54 9.13
CA GLY A 326 25.66 -1.14 9.51
C GLY A 326 26.80 -0.12 9.51
N ARG A 327 26.64 0.97 8.75
CA ARG A 327 27.62 2.06 8.63
C ARG A 327 27.12 3.39 9.19
N ASP A 328 25.88 3.43 9.70
CA ASP A 328 25.18 4.66 10.10
C ASP A 328 25.32 5.75 9.03
N MET A 329 24.95 5.43 7.77
CA MET A 329 25.11 6.39 6.67
C MET A 329 24.05 6.25 5.58
N TRP A 330 23.83 7.33 4.85
CA TRP A 330 22.94 7.35 3.69
C TRP A 330 23.73 7.10 2.41
N VAL A 331 23.35 6.06 1.67
CA VAL A 331 23.98 5.63 0.43
C VAL A 331 23.13 6.05 -0.77
N ALA A 332 23.73 6.68 -1.77
CA ALA A 332 23.02 7.12 -2.97
C ALA A 332 22.48 5.95 -3.79
N VAL A 333 21.24 6.10 -4.26
CA VAL A 333 20.54 5.15 -5.13
C VAL A 333 20.40 5.75 -6.54
N LEU A 334 19.94 7.00 -6.60
CA LEU A 334 19.70 7.75 -7.82
C LEU A 334 19.86 9.25 -7.52
N GLU A 335 20.43 10.01 -8.45
CA GLU A 335 20.44 11.47 -8.40
C GLU A 335 19.82 12.02 -9.67
N SER A 336 18.90 12.96 -9.53
CA SER A 336 18.21 13.59 -10.66
C SER A 336 17.61 14.93 -10.27
N GLU A 337 17.75 15.92 -11.15
CA GLU A 337 17.21 17.27 -10.98
C GLU A 337 15.70 17.28 -10.72
N VAL A 338 14.95 16.30 -11.26
CA VAL A 338 13.50 16.21 -11.08
C VAL A 338 13.08 15.92 -9.63
N LEU A 339 14.02 15.46 -8.78
CA LEU A 339 13.82 15.17 -7.37
C LEU A 339 14.17 16.37 -6.46
N LYS A 340 14.69 17.47 -7.00
CA LYS A 340 14.93 18.68 -6.21
C LYS A 340 13.62 19.29 -5.73
N GLY A 341 13.64 19.82 -4.51
CA GLY A 341 12.47 20.34 -3.81
C GLY A 341 11.41 19.28 -3.50
N ALA A 342 11.82 18.01 -3.38
CA ALA A 342 10.93 16.92 -3.01
C ALA A 342 10.13 17.26 -1.74
N GLN A 343 8.81 17.28 -1.84
CA GLN A 343 7.96 17.71 -0.73
C GLN A 343 7.62 16.54 0.20
N GLN A 344 7.29 15.39 -0.39
CA GLN A 344 6.82 14.18 0.28
C GLN A 344 7.22 12.93 -0.50
N MET A 345 7.19 11.79 0.19
CA MET A 345 7.57 10.51 -0.38
C MET A 345 6.75 9.37 0.22
N ALA A 346 6.60 8.30 -0.55
CA ALA A 346 6.12 7.01 -0.07
C ALA A 346 6.94 5.89 -0.72
N ALA A 347 7.04 4.75 -0.03
CA ALA A 347 7.77 3.59 -0.52
C ALA A 347 6.95 2.31 -0.31
N GLY A 348 7.04 1.38 -1.26
CA GLY A 348 6.39 0.08 -1.17
C GLY A 348 6.42 -0.67 -2.50
N GLY A 349 6.36 -2.00 -2.44
CA GLY A 349 6.33 -2.85 -3.64
C GLY A 349 7.51 -2.61 -4.57
N GLY A 350 8.70 -2.38 -4.01
CA GLY A 350 9.91 -2.12 -4.78
C GLY A 350 10.00 -0.74 -5.43
N ARG A 351 9.08 0.19 -5.12
CA ARG A 351 9.04 1.52 -5.73
C ARG A 351 9.02 2.61 -4.69
N VAL A 352 9.62 3.74 -5.06
CA VAL A 352 9.58 4.99 -4.31
C VAL A 352 8.85 6.02 -5.15
N CYS A 353 7.83 6.65 -4.58
CA CYS A 353 7.09 7.74 -5.23
C CYS A 353 7.43 9.05 -4.54
N VAL A 354 7.91 10.02 -5.31
CA VAL A 354 8.37 11.32 -4.82
C VAL A 354 7.55 12.41 -5.45
N VAL A 355 7.06 13.30 -4.60
CA VAL A 355 6.31 14.48 -5.00
C VAL A 355 7.27 15.59 -5.40
N ARG A 356 7.06 16.15 -6.59
CA ARG A 356 7.85 17.29 -7.08
C ARG A 356 7.48 18.59 -6.36
N ASP A 357 8.40 19.55 -6.38
CA ASP A 357 8.23 20.86 -5.74
C ASP A 357 7.02 21.64 -6.27
N ASP A 358 6.76 21.53 -7.57
CA ASP A 358 5.63 22.17 -8.25
C ASP A 358 4.26 21.56 -7.85
N GLY A 359 4.25 20.36 -7.27
CA GLY A 359 3.03 19.61 -6.96
C GLY A 359 2.25 19.14 -8.19
N VAL A 360 2.82 19.22 -9.40
CA VAL A 360 2.17 18.88 -10.68
C VAL A 360 2.53 17.47 -11.16
N GLY A 361 3.52 16.83 -10.54
CA GLY A 361 3.91 15.47 -10.90
C GLY A 361 4.48 14.64 -9.76
N ILE A 362 4.42 13.33 -9.94
CA ILE A 362 4.99 12.33 -9.04
C ILE A 362 6.07 11.58 -9.80
N VAL A 363 7.30 11.61 -9.30
CA VAL A 363 8.40 10.81 -9.82
C VAL A 363 8.30 9.43 -9.18
N VAL A 364 8.10 8.40 -9.99
CA VAL A 364 8.10 7.00 -9.52
C VAL A 364 9.44 6.39 -9.88
N VAL A 365 10.19 5.92 -8.88
CA VAL A 365 11.50 5.29 -9.03
C VAL A 365 11.36 3.80 -8.71
N ASP A 366 11.78 2.95 -9.65
CA ASP A 366 11.99 1.51 -9.41
C ASP A 366 13.35 1.32 -8.73
N VAL A 367 13.32 0.91 -7.47
CA VAL A 367 14.51 0.75 -6.63
C VAL A 367 14.99 -0.71 -6.53
N VAL A 368 14.33 -1.63 -7.23
CA VAL A 368 14.73 -3.06 -7.31
C VAL A 368 15.39 -3.38 -8.64
N ALA A 369 15.11 -2.60 -9.69
CA ALA A 369 15.77 -2.75 -10.98
C ALA A 369 17.29 -2.51 -10.86
N PRO A 370 18.15 -3.36 -11.46
CA PRO A 370 19.61 -3.21 -11.42
C PRO A 370 20.11 -1.87 -11.97
N LEU A 371 19.37 -1.33 -12.93
CA LEU A 371 19.48 0.05 -13.37
C LEU A 371 18.22 0.75 -12.90
N HIS A 372 18.35 1.59 -11.89
CA HIS A 372 17.24 2.37 -11.35
C HIS A 372 16.61 3.19 -12.48
N ARG A 373 15.32 2.98 -12.69
CA ARG A 373 14.52 3.71 -13.70
C ARG A 373 13.52 4.57 -12.97
N PHE A 374 13.21 5.72 -13.56
CA PHE A 374 12.12 6.54 -13.09
C PHE A 374 11.26 7.03 -14.25
N TRP A 375 10.01 7.34 -13.94
CA TRP A 375 9.08 8.01 -14.84
C TRP A 375 8.22 8.98 -14.04
N ILE A 376 7.55 9.89 -14.72
CA ILE A 376 6.70 10.90 -14.10
C ILE A 376 5.24 10.53 -14.34
N VAL A 377 4.44 10.61 -13.28
CA VAL A 377 2.99 10.54 -13.32
C VAL A 377 2.47 11.94 -13.04
N ASP A 378 1.99 12.62 -14.08
CA ASP A 378 1.42 13.96 -13.98
C ASP A 378 0.09 13.93 -13.21
N THR A 379 -0.21 14.97 -12.44
CA THR A 379 -1.51 15.11 -11.76
C THR A 379 -2.63 15.42 -12.77
N PRO A 380 -3.91 15.15 -12.43
CA PRO A 380 -5.04 15.57 -13.25
C PRO A 380 -5.00 17.08 -13.60
N PRO A 381 -5.36 17.49 -14.82
CA PRO A 381 -5.38 18.91 -15.21
C PRO A 381 -6.25 19.77 -14.29
N GLY A 382 -5.79 20.98 -13.94
CA GLY A 382 -6.51 21.90 -13.06
C GLY A 382 -6.39 21.59 -11.56
N PHE A 383 -5.54 20.63 -11.20
CA PHE A 383 -5.19 20.32 -9.83
C PHE A 383 -3.69 20.45 -9.64
N THR A 384 -3.30 21.11 -8.55
CA THR A 384 -1.97 20.96 -7.98
C THR A 384 -2.15 20.14 -6.74
N SER A 385 -1.24 19.20 -6.55
CA SER A 385 -1.23 18.55 -5.28
C SER A 385 -0.62 19.45 -4.22
N CYS A 386 -1.19 19.32 -3.05
CA CYS A 386 -0.93 20.20 -1.94
C CYS A 386 -0.45 19.40 -0.72
N TYR A 387 -0.73 18.09 -0.70
CA TYR A 387 -0.26 17.14 0.29
C TYR A 387 -0.52 15.71 -0.22
N TYR A 388 0.40 14.79 0.00
CA TYR A 388 0.39 13.40 -0.43
C TYR A 388 0.89 12.50 0.71
N LYS A 389 0.14 11.45 1.02
CA LYS A 389 0.70 10.19 1.52
C LYS A 389 0.05 9.08 0.75
N TYR A 390 0.88 8.25 0.14
CA TYR A 390 0.39 7.04 -0.51
C TYR A 390 0.30 5.92 0.51
N LEU A 391 -0.90 5.35 0.57
CA LEU A 391 -1.05 3.92 0.67
C LEU A 391 -0.26 3.24 -0.46
N ALA A 392 0.91 2.70 -0.13
CA ALA A 392 1.26 1.43 -0.72
C ALA A 392 0.15 0.45 -0.29
N LYS A 393 -0.56 -0.14 -1.24
CA LYS A 393 -1.48 -1.23 -0.95
C LYS A 393 -0.68 -2.44 -0.44
N SER A 394 -0.28 -2.44 0.83
CA SER A 394 0.08 -3.66 1.55
C SER A 394 -1.23 -4.39 1.85
N LEU A 395 -1.73 -5.12 0.85
CA LEU A 395 -2.82 -6.11 0.94
C LEU A 395 -2.78 -7.08 -0.25
N PHE A 396 -1.70 -7.09 -1.04
CA PHE A 396 -1.68 -7.79 -2.33
C PHE A 396 -1.55 -9.31 -2.23
N ASP A 397 -1.32 -9.88 -1.05
CA ASP A 397 -1.14 -11.33 -0.94
C ASP A 397 -2.41 -12.17 -0.69
N ILE A 398 -3.52 -11.59 -0.19
CA ILE A 398 -4.65 -12.42 0.28
C ILE A 398 -5.92 -12.22 -0.57
N VAL A 399 -6.30 -10.98 -0.89
CA VAL A 399 -7.64 -10.72 -1.47
C VAL A 399 -7.70 -10.97 -2.97
N TYR A 400 -6.66 -10.66 -3.74
CA TYR A 400 -6.62 -11.01 -5.17
C TYR A 400 -6.34 -12.50 -5.40
N LYS A 401 -5.62 -13.18 -4.48
CA LYS A 401 -5.54 -14.65 -4.48
C LYS A 401 -6.94 -15.25 -4.30
N LEU A 402 -7.74 -14.78 -3.33
CA LEU A 402 -9.09 -15.32 -3.10
C LEU A 402 -10.06 -15.02 -4.26
N VAL A 403 -10.15 -13.78 -4.73
CA VAL A 403 -11.12 -13.40 -5.78
C VAL A 403 -10.80 -14.07 -7.12
N TYR A 404 -9.52 -14.27 -7.44
CA TYR A 404 -9.13 -14.94 -8.69
C TYR A 404 -9.20 -16.47 -8.58
N LEU A 405 -8.88 -17.07 -7.41
CA LEU A 405 -9.17 -18.50 -7.15
C LEU A 405 -10.67 -18.80 -7.25
N ILE A 406 -11.52 -17.95 -6.68
CA ILE A 406 -12.98 -18.10 -6.79
C ILE A 406 -13.43 -17.97 -8.26
N LYS A 407 -12.91 -17.00 -9.02
CA LYS A 407 -13.26 -16.87 -10.45
C LYS A 407 -12.77 -18.03 -11.32
N ILE A 408 -11.63 -18.64 -11.00
CA ILE A 408 -11.14 -19.84 -11.71
C ILE A 408 -12.01 -21.05 -11.37
N CYS A 409 -12.38 -21.25 -10.10
CA CYS A 409 -13.24 -22.37 -9.68
C CYS A 409 -14.69 -22.30 -10.22
N TYR A 410 -15.16 -21.12 -10.65
CA TYR A 410 -16.49 -20.98 -11.28
C TYR A 410 -16.45 -21.02 -12.82
N LEU A 411 -15.27 -21.09 -13.45
CA LEU A 411 -15.09 -21.09 -14.91
C LEU A 411 -14.37 -22.34 -15.45
N THR A 412 -14.06 -23.31 -14.58
CA THR A 412 -13.69 -24.70 -14.91
C THR A 412 -14.80 -25.61 -14.45
#